data_AF-A0A524DFQ9-F1
#
_entry.id   AF-A0A524DFQ9-F1
#
_cell.length_a   1.000
_cell.length_b   1.000
_cell.length_c   1.000
_cell.angle_alpha   90.00
_cell.angle_beta   90.00
_cell.angle_gamma   90.00
#
_symmetry.space_group_name_H-M   'P 1'
#
loop_
_entity.id
_entity.type
_entity.pdbx_description
1 polymer ?
#
loop_
_entity_poly.entity_id
_entity_poly.type
_entity_poly.pdbx_seq_one_letter_code
_entity_poly.pdbx_strand_id
1 'polypeptide(L)'
;MLNRIKSELLNFGLKFINVDEKIVRMLLESSSTNINEIVILPAVKMVMKKLVGKLTQKIVYGRVYNGKLNGIPVSIIRTQIGCPNAALVMECLKRSKAKIVVRVDFCGGISNSDTAIDIGDILIPNLAYCDDGTSPQYIR
;
A
#
# COMPACT_ATOMS: atom_id res chain seq x y z
N MET A 1 -26.88 9.76 24.36
CA MET A 1 -26.02 9.71 25.57
C MET A 1 -24.92 8.66 25.46
N LEU A 2 -25.24 7.39 25.15
CA LEU A 2 -24.26 6.30 25.00
C LEU A 2 -23.18 6.54 23.93
N ASN A 3 -23.56 7.09 22.76
CA ASN A 3 -22.61 7.42 21.69
C ASN A 3 -21.64 8.55 22.08
N ARG A 4 -22.06 9.47 22.96
CA ARG A 4 -21.20 10.56 23.46
C ARG A 4 -20.13 10.00 24.40
N ILE A 5 -20.53 9.15 25.34
CA ILE A 5 -19.61 8.48 26.27
C ILE A 5 -18.62 7.59 25.51
N LYS A 6 -19.08 6.83 24.50
CA LYS A 6 -18.19 6.05 23.63
C LYS A 6 -17.17 6.92 22.88
N SER A 7 -17.61 8.06 22.34
CA SER A 7 -16.74 9.01 21.66
C SER A 7 -15.71 9.63 22.61
N GLU A 8 -16.13 10.04 23.81
CA GLU A 8 -15.24 10.59 24.84
C GLU A 8 -14.17 9.58 25.28
N LEU A 9 -14.54 8.31 25.50
CA LEU A 9 -13.61 7.23 25.81
C LEU A 9 -12.64 6.95 24.66
N LEU A 10 -13.13 6.92 23.42
CA LEU A 10 -12.27 6.74 22.24
C LEU A 10 -11.27 7.91 22.11
N ASN A 11 -11.75 9.13 22.24
CA ASN A 11 -10.90 10.34 22.19
C ASN A 11 -9.86 10.35 23.31
N PHE A 12 -10.24 9.91 24.51
CA PHE A 12 -9.30 9.74 25.61
C PHE A 12 -8.22 8.70 25.28
N GLY A 13 -8.61 7.53 24.78
CA GLY A 13 -7.65 6.50 24.35
C GLY A 13 -6.73 6.96 23.21
N LEU A 14 -7.27 7.68 22.23
CA LEU A 14 -6.50 8.25 21.13
C LEU A 14 -5.44 9.25 21.64
N LYS A 15 -5.65 9.98 22.73
CA LYS A 15 -4.63 10.91 23.27
C LYS A 15 -3.31 10.22 23.59
N PHE A 16 -3.33 8.94 23.96
CA PHE A 16 -2.13 8.17 24.32
C PHE A 16 -1.44 7.48 23.14
N ILE A 17 -1.98 7.60 21.93
CA ILE A 17 -1.39 7.02 20.72
C ILE A 17 -0.57 8.08 19.98
N ASN A 18 0.66 7.73 19.57
CA ASN A 18 1.52 8.59 18.75
C ASN A 18 0.79 8.98 17.43
N VAL A 19 1.02 10.20 16.96
CA VAL A 19 0.50 10.74 15.69
C VAL A 19 0.78 9.81 14.51
N ASP A 20 1.99 9.25 14.42
CA ASP A 20 2.34 8.34 13.31
C ASP A 20 1.46 7.09 13.29
N GLU A 21 1.24 6.49 14.46
CA GLU A 21 0.38 5.32 14.60
C GLU A 21 -1.10 5.66 14.35
N LYS A 22 -1.55 6.87 14.71
CA LYS A 22 -2.89 7.35 14.36
C LYS A 22 -3.09 7.46 12.86
N ILE A 23 -2.12 8.01 12.13
CA ILE A 23 -2.17 8.15 10.67
C ILE A 23 -2.32 6.76 10.02
N VAL A 24 -1.49 5.80 10.43
CA VAL A 24 -1.56 4.43 9.90
C VAL A 24 -2.91 3.79 10.19
N ARG A 25 -3.42 3.92 11.42
CA ARG A 25 -4.73 3.37 11.80
C ARG A 25 -5.88 4.01 11.04
N MET A 26 -5.84 5.33 10.82
CA MET A 26 -6.86 6.05 10.08
C MET A 26 -6.94 5.61 8.62
N LEU A 27 -5.80 5.36 7.98
CA LEU A 27 -5.73 5.12 6.55
C LEU A 27 -5.78 3.63 6.17
N LEU A 28 -5.14 2.78 6.98
CA LEU A 28 -5.03 1.33 6.74
C LEU A 28 -5.91 0.49 7.67
N GLU A 29 -6.61 1.11 8.63
CA GLU A 29 -7.43 0.40 9.61
C GLU A 29 -6.62 -0.68 10.38
N SER A 30 -5.31 -0.44 10.54
CA SER A 30 -4.35 -1.37 11.13
C SER A 30 -3.26 -0.63 11.92
N SER A 31 -2.55 -1.35 12.79
CA SER A 31 -1.31 -0.86 13.40
C SER A 31 -0.15 -0.90 12.40
N SER A 32 0.80 0.03 12.53
CA SER A 32 2.08 0.00 11.82
C SER A 32 2.87 -1.29 12.07
N THR A 33 2.74 -1.86 13.26
CA THR A 33 3.41 -3.11 13.66
C THR A 33 2.94 -4.35 12.90
N ASN A 34 1.73 -4.31 12.35
CA ASN A 34 1.16 -5.40 11.56
C ASN A 34 1.68 -5.43 10.12
N ILE A 35 2.47 -4.45 9.69
CA ILE A 35 3.00 -4.39 8.30
C ILE A 35 4.34 -5.09 8.26
N ASN A 36 4.52 -6.06 7.36
CA ASN A 36 5.77 -6.80 7.16
C ASN A 36 6.83 -5.94 6.47
N GLU A 37 8.09 -6.38 6.52
CA GLU A 37 9.21 -5.63 5.92
C GLU A 37 9.12 -5.55 4.39
N ILE A 38 8.49 -6.54 3.75
CA ILE A 38 8.24 -6.58 2.31
C ILE A 38 6.76 -6.31 2.06
N VAL A 39 6.47 -5.26 1.30
CA VAL A 39 5.11 -4.81 0.99
C VAL A 39 4.90 -4.84 -0.52
N ILE A 40 3.80 -5.45 -0.95
CA ILE A 40 3.38 -5.49 -2.35
C ILE A 40 2.15 -4.59 -2.51
N LEU A 41 2.22 -3.65 -3.46
CA LEU A 41 1.24 -2.61 -3.70
C LEU A 41 0.51 -2.80 -5.03
N PRO A 42 -0.66 -3.45 -5.04
CA PRO A 42 -1.60 -3.36 -6.16
C PRO A 42 -2.46 -2.09 -6.07
N ALA A 43 -2.92 -1.55 -7.19
CA ALA A 43 -3.85 -0.44 -7.25
C ALA A 43 -5.29 -0.93 -7.29
N VAL A 44 -5.58 -1.94 -8.12
CA VAL A 44 -6.95 -2.35 -8.41
C VAL A 44 -7.34 -3.66 -7.71
N LYS A 45 -8.64 -3.84 -7.48
CA LYS A 45 -9.20 -5.01 -6.79
C LYS A 45 -8.85 -6.33 -7.48
N MET A 46 -8.86 -6.36 -8.81
CA MET A 46 -8.59 -7.57 -9.58
C MET A 46 -7.17 -8.11 -9.35
N VAL A 47 -6.16 -7.24 -9.43
CA VAL A 47 -4.76 -7.61 -9.18
C VAL A 47 -4.57 -8.02 -7.72
N MET A 48 -5.13 -7.24 -6.79
CA MET A 48 -5.12 -7.57 -5.36
C MET A 48 -5.69 -8.97 -5.08
N LYS A 49 -6.84 -9.32 -5.67
CA LYS A 49 -7.48 -10.64 -5.48
C LYS A 49 -6.56 -11.76 -5.94
N LYS A 50 -5.87 -11.59 -7.09
CA LYS A 50 -4.89 -12.57 -7.59
C LYS A 50 -3.70 -12.74 -6.64
N LEU A 51 -3.14 -11.63 -6.14
CA LEU A 51 -1.99 -11.68 -5.23
C LEU A 51 -2.37 -12.30 -3.87
N VAL A 52 -3.49 -11.86 -3.28
CA VAL A 52 -4.00 -12.39 -2.00
C VAL A 52 -4.34 -13.87 -2.11
N GLY A 53 -4.86 -14.32 -3.26
CA GLY A 53 -5.15 -15.74 -3.51
C GLY A 53 -3.91 -16.64 -3.52
N LYS A 54 -2.70 -16.07 -3.68
CA LYS A 54 -1.43 -16.80 -3.62
C LYS A 54 -0.80 -16.84 -2.22
N LEU A 55 -1.33 -16.07 -1.26
CA LEU A 55 -0.79 -16.05 0.10
C LEU A 55 -1.09 -17.37 0.83
N THR A 56 -0.07 -17.89 1.49
CA THR A 56 -0.21 -18.91 2.54
C THR A 56 -0.18 -18.26 3.92
N GLN A 57 -0.73 -18.92 4.95
CA GLN A 57 -0.76 -18.41 6.34
C GLN A 57 -1.37 -16.99 6.43
N LYS A 58 -2.51 -16.80 5.77
CA LYS A 58 -3.13 -15.48 5.60
C LYS A 58 -3.69 -14.93 6.92
N ILE A 59 -3.34 -13.69 7.23
CA ILE A 59 -3.91 -12.93 8.35
C ILE A 59 -4.27 -11.53 7.83
N VAL A 60 -5.43 -11.00 8.20
CA VAL A 60 -5.90 -9.69 7.73
C VAL A 60 -6.10 -8.75 8.92
N TYR A 61 -5.49 -7.57 8.85
CA TYR A 61 -5.68 -6.48 9.80
C TYR A 61 -6.17 -5.25 9.02
N GLY A 62 -7.46 -4.94 9.11
CA GLY A 62 -8.05 -3.85 8.33
C GLY A 62 -7.77 -4.01 6.83
N ARG A 63 -7.00 -3.08 6.26
CA ARG A 63 -6.61 -3.07 4.84
C ARG A 63 -5.26 -3.75 4.56
N VAL A 64 -4.62 -4.33 5.57
CA VAL A 64 -3.32 -5.03 5.46
C VAL A 64 -3.55 -6.53 5.38
N TYR A 65 -3.19 -7.12 4.23
CA TYR A 65 -3.32 -8.56 3.97
C TYR A 65 -1.95 -9.22 4.09
N ASN A 66 -1.70 -9.83 5.24
CA ASN A 66 -0.45 -10.54 5.49
C ASN A 66 -0.54 -12.01 5.08
N GLY A 67 0.61 -12.57 4.77
CA GLY A 67 0.81 -14.00 4.57
C GLY A 67 2.23 -14.26 4.12
N LYS A 68 2.45 -15.41 3.49
CA LYS A 68 3.72 -15.78 2.88
C LYS A 68 3.56 -16.04 1.39
N LEU A 69 4.49 -15.50 0.60
CA LEU A 69 4.73 -15.89 -0.80
C LEU A 69 6.07 -16.62 -0.86
N ASN A 70 6.09 -17.85 -1.37
CA ASN A 70 7.28 -18.69 -1.42
C ASN A 70 8.01 -18.79 -0.06
N GLY A 71 7.26 -18.90 1.03
CA GLY A 71 7.80 -18.94 2.40
C GLY A 71 8.19 -17.59 3.00
N ILE A 72 8.26 -16.51 2.20
CA ILE A 72 8.69 -15.18 2.61
C ILE A 72 7.49 -14.37 3.15
N PRO A 73 7.54 -13.82 4.37
CA PRO A 73 6.48 -12.96 4.90
C PRO A 73 6.34 -11.67 4.10
N VAL A 74 5.12 -11.38 3.65
CA VAL A 74 4.79 -10.17 2.90
C VAL A 74 3.50 -9.53 3.42
N SER A 75 3.33 -8.25 3.17
CA SER A 75 2.05 -7.55 3.29
C SER A 75 1.57 -7.13 1.91
N ILE A 76 0.30 -7.39 1.59
CA ILE A 76 -0.35 -6.85 0.40
C ILE A 76 -1.27 -5.71 0.85
N ILE A 77 -1.04 -4.51 0.33
CA ILE A 77 -1.81 -3.31 0.67
C ILE A 77 -2.23 -2.61 -0.61
N ARG A 78 -3.54 -2.42 -0.80
CA ARG A 78 -4.04 -1.80 -2.03
C ARG A 78 -3.93 -0.28 -1.97
N THR A 79 -3.26 0.32 -2.95
CA THR A 79 -3.07 1.77 -3.02
C THR A 79 -4.28 2.52 -3.57
N GLN A 80 -5.19 1.85 -4.30
CA GLN A 80 -6.14 2.53 -5.20
C GLN A 80 -5.42 3.22 -6.38
N ILE A 81 -6.19 3.89 -7.24
CA ILE A 81 -5.72 4.56 -8.45
C ILE A 81 -5.31 6.01 -8.14
N GLY A 82 -4.23 6.48 -8.76
CA GLY A 82 -3.75 7.87 -8.68
C GLY A 82 -2.61 8.07 -7.69
N CYS A 83 -1.70 9.00 -8.03
CA CYS A 83 -0.51 9.27 -7.23
C CYS A 83 -0.80 9.79 -5.80
N PRO A 84 -1.83 10.63 -5.55
CA PRO A 84 -2.17 11.04 -4.17
C PRO A 84 -2.47 9.84 -3.26
N ASN A 85 -3.19 8.84 -3.77
CA ASN A 85 -3.49 7.63 -3.01
C ASN A 85 -2.25 6.76 -2.79
N ALA A 86 -1.37 6.66 -3.79
CA ALA A 86 -0.10 5.96 -3.66
C ALA A 86 0.78 6.64 -2.59
N ALA A 87 0.92 7.96 -2.64
CA ALA A 87 1.66 8.76 -1.67
C ALA A 87 1.11 8.57 -0.24
N LEU A 88 -0.21 8.59 -0.08
CA LEU A 88 -0.86 8.35 1.20
C LEU A 88 -0.50 6.97 1.80
N VAL A 89 -0.48 5.91 0.99
CA VAL A 89 -0.04 4.59 1.45
C VAL A 89 1.45 4.58 1.74
N MET A 90 2.29 5.22 0.91
CA MET A 90 3.73 5.33 1.15
C MET A 90 4.04 6.05 2.47
N GLU A 91 3.29 7.09 2.82
CA GLU A 91 3.39 7.78 4.11
C GLU A 91 3.07 6.86 5.29
N CYS A 92 2.08 5.95 5.15
CA CYS A 92 1.85 4.92 6.16
C CYS A 92 3.02 3.92 6.24
N LEU A 93 3.56 3.49 5.09
CA LEU A 93 4.66 2.54 5.06
C LEU A 93 5.94 3.11 5.68
N LYS A 94 6.23 4.40 5.44
CA LYS A 94 7.36 5.12 6.04
C LYS A 94 7.31 5.15 7.57
N ARG A 95 6.11 5.04 8.15
CA ARG A 95 5.83 4.97 9.60
C ARG A 95 5.74 3.54 10.14
N SER A 96 6.11 2.55 9.33
CA SER A 96 6.09 1.14 9.68
C SER A 96 7.49 0.53 9.55
N LYS A 97 7.62 -0.79 9.78
CA LYS A 97 8.87 -1.53 9.56
C LYS A 97 9.10 -1.93 8.09
N ALA A 98 8.29 -1.45 7.15
CA ALA A 98 8.48 -1.70 5.72
C ALA A 98 9.86 -1.22 5.25
N LYS A 99 10.58 -2.09 4.54
CA LYS A 99 11.91 -1.82 3.97
C LYS A 99 11.92 -1.95 2.45
N ILE A 100 11.12 -2.87 1.92
CA ILE A 100 11.02 -3.16 0.49
C ILE A 100 9.57 -2.98 0.07
N VAL A 101 9.35 -2.14 -0.93
CA VAL A 101 8.03 -1.89 -1.49
C VAL A 101 8.06 -2.21 -2.97
N VAL A 102 7.20 -3.13 -3.40
CA VAL A 102 7.07 -3.55 -4.80
C VAL A 102 5.68 -3.22 -5.27
N ARG A 103 5.55 -2.32 -6.25
CA ARG A 103 4.27 -2.04 -6.91
C ARG A 103 4.06 -3.01 -8.07
N VAL A 104 2.88 -3.62 -8.15
CA VAL A 104 2.53 -4.59 -9.20
C VAL A 104 1.14 -4.27 -9.72
N ASP A 105 1.06 -3.79 -10.96
CA ASP A 105 -0.17 -3.46 -11.67
C ASP A 105 0.07 -3.56 -13.19
N PHE A 106 -0.89 -3.12 -13.99
CA PHE A 106 -0.78 -3.01 -15.43
C PHE A 106 -0.62 -1.54 -15.85
N CYS A 107 -0.03 -1.33 -17.03
CA CYS A 107 0.09 -0.04 -17.69
C CYS A 107 -0.14 -0.20 -19.20
N GLY A 108 -0.32 0.92 -19.90
CA GLY A 108 -0.15 0.93 -21.35
C GLY A 108 1.33 0.85 -21.71
N GLY A 109 1.67 0.10 -22.75
CA GLY A 109 3.00 0.08 -23.34
C GLY A 109 3.07 1.00 -24.56
N ILE A 110 4.24 1.58 -24.81
CA ILE A 110 4.53 2.32 -26.05
C ILE A 110 5.53 1.49 -26.84
N SER A 111 5.07 0.88 -27.93
CA SER A 111 5.93 0.17 -28.87
C SER A 111 6.62 1.17 -29.79
N ASN A 112 7.91 0.99 -30.02
CA ASN A 112 8.67 1.76 -31.02
C ASN A 112 9.46 0.80 -31.94
N SER A 113 10.27 1.34 -32.84
CA SER A 113 11.07 0.54 -33.78
C SER A 113 12.06 -0.41 -33.10
N ASP A 114 12.52 -0.05 -31.90
CA ASP A 114 13.63 -0.70 -31.22
C ASP A 114 13.14 -1.62 -30.09
N THR A 115 11.88 -1.49 -29.67
CA THR A 115 11.25 -2.25 -28.60
C THR A 115 9.79 -2.49 -28.97
N ALA A 116 9.53 -3.65 -29.56
CA ALA A 116 8.19 -4.18 -29.74
C ALA A 116 7.61 -4.56 -28.36
N ILE A 117 6.35 -4.21 -28.11
CA ILE A 117 5.63 -4.55 -26.87
C ILE A 117 4.30 -5.17 -27.25
N ASP A 118 4.05 -6.38 -26.75
CA ASP A 118 2.82 -7.13 -26.93
C ASP A 118 1.95 -7.12 -25.66
N ILE A 119 0.66 -7.39 -25.82
CA ILE A 119 -0.27 -7.50 -24.69
C ILE A 119 0.13 -8.70 -23.83
N GLY A 120 0.47 -8.42 -22.57
CA GLY A 120 0.88 -9.44 -21.59
C GLY A 120 2.36 -9.40 -21.26
N ASP A 121 3.15 -8.59 -21.97
CA ASP A 121 4.55 -8.38 -21.65
C ASP A 121 4.72 -7.77 -20.26
N ILE A 122 5.82 -8.14 -19.60
CA ILE A 122 6.19 -7.66 -18.27
C ILE A 122 7.19 -6.52 -18.43
N LEU A 123 6.79 -5.33 -17.98
CA LEU A 123 7.68 -4.17 -17.93
C LEU A 123 8.22 -3.99 -16.51
N ILE A 124 9.54 -3.84 -16.39
CA ILE A 124 10.22 -3.43 -15.16
C ILE A 124 10.80 -2.05 -15.43
N PRO A 125 10.11 -0.96 -15.07
CA PRO A 125 10.58 0.38 -15.37
C PRO A 125 11.82 0.71 -14.53
N ASN A 126 12.91 1.09 -15.20
CA ASN A 126 14.12 1.60 -14.53
C ASN A 126 13.95 3.04 -14.01
N LEU A 127 13.07 3.82 -14.64
CA LEU A 127 12.79 5.22 -14.33
C LEU A 127 11.29 5.50 -14.49
N ALA A 128 10.82 6.57 -13.84
CA ALA A 128 9.45 7.07 -13.98
C ALA A 128 9.47 8.57 -14.29
N TYR A 129 8.66 9.00 -15.25
CA TYR A 129 8.41 10.41 -15.50
C TYR A 129 7.31 10.91 -14.55
N CYS A 130 7.63 11.93 -13.76
CA CYS A 130 6.80 12.42 -12.65
C CYS A 130 5.82 13.52 -13.05
N ASP A 131 4.92 13.22 -13.99
CA ASP A 131 3.84 14.13 -14.45
C ASP A 131 2.51 13.93 -13.71
N ASP A 132 2.59 13.53 -12.44
CA ASP A 132 1.44 13.10 -11.65
C ASP A 132 0.90 14.18 -10.67
N GLY A 133 1.53 15.36 -10.65
CA GLY A 133 1.19 16.49 -9.77
C GLY A 133 1.45 16.29 -8.28
N THR A 134 1.72 15.06 -7.82
CA THR A 134 1.98 14.73 -6.42
C THR A 134 3.48 14.67 -6.15
N SER A 135 4.25 14.06 -7.06
CA SER A 135 5.71 13.93 -6.94
C SER A 135 6.45 15.24 -6.64
N PRO A 136 6.10 16.40 -7.25
CA PRO A 136 6.74 17.68 -6.94
C PRO A 136 6.59 18.16 -5.47
N GLN A 137 5.65 17.59 -4.70
CA GLN A 137 5.49 17.89 -3.27
C GLN A 137 6.51 17.15 -2.40
N TYR A 138 7.20 16.14 -2.95
CA TYR A 138 8.16 15.28 -2.24
C TYR A 138 9.57 15.40 -2.79
N ILE A 139 9.68 15.49 -4.11
CA ILE A 139 10.95 15.55 -4.84
C ILE A 139 11.14 17.02 -5.21
N ARG A 140 11.97 17.71 -4.42
CA ARG A 140 12.47 19.06 -4.74
C ARG A 140 13.88 18.98 -5.27
#